data_AF-A0A8T5F8B8-F1
#
_entry.id   AF-A0A8T5F8B8-F1
#
_cell.length_a   1.000
_cell.length_b   1.000
_cell.length_c   1.000
_cell.angle_alpha   90.00
_cell.angle_beta   90.00
_cell.angle_gamma   90.00
#
_symmetry.space_group_name_H-M   'P 1'
#
loop_
_entity.id
_entity.type
_entity.pdbx_description
1 polymer ?
#
loop_
_entity_poly.entity_id
_entity_poly.type
_entity_poly.pdbx_seq_one_letter_code
_entity_poly.pdbx_strand_id
1 'polypeptide(L)'
;MSKLMDDNIEYAKLLSSVNIANTGLKRQLSPSQVAEYIERLIEEEGFETTLMLLPIGKKIISDFRILLTFPESVQNLIIWGASKDGALGFSVCVFIGPLKKPEDRELLCKEAAEKSLSVEEIKEIVGLVNKQDKSLIDTIETITKSRPKITHSYMVVISFLRDIQTKIKELAKNTNQSMEDFVIMNMDKKFQISGITTVAFKGENIILEMNKQQYENYKSKIKENNLEFNKITEFLVS
;
A
#
# COMPACT_ATOMS: atom_id res chain seq x y z
N MET A 1 47.64 -10.53 -5.47
CA MET A 1 47.13 -9.58 -6.47
C MET A 1 45.71 -10.02 -6.76
N SER A 2 44.73 -9.23 -6.31
CA SER A 2 43.31 -9.46 -6.55
C SER A 2 43.00 -9.48 -8.05
N LYS A 3 42.33 -10.55 -8.48
CA LYS A 3 41.83 -10.67 -9.85
C LYS A 3 40.74 -9.65 -10.14
N LEU A 4 40.01 -9.18 -9.11
CA LEU A 4 39.00 -8.14 -9.26
C LEU A 4 39.64 -6.76 -9.46
N MET A 5 40.76 -6.48 -8.80
CA MET A 5 41.50 -5.23 -8.97
C MET A 5 42.25 -5.16 -10.30
N ASP A 6 42.73 -6.30 -10.78
CA ASP A 6 43.35 -6.39 -12.10
C ASP A 6 42.31 -6.15 -13.23
N ASP A 7 41.02 -6.40 -12.95
CA ASP A 7 39.90 -6.05 -13.82
C ASP A 7 39.35 -4.65 -13.48
N ASN A 8 40.05 -3.64 -14.00
CA ASN A 8 39.70 -2.22 -13.83
C ASN A 8 38.23 -1.88 -14.18
N ILE A 9 37.58 -2.66 -15.05
CA ILE A 9 36.19 -2.41 -15.46
C ILE A 9 35.23 -2.84 -14.34
N GLU A 10 35.39 -4.06 -13.82
CA GLU A 10 34.53 -4.57 -12.75
C GLU A 10 34.72 -3.82 -11.44
N TYR A 11 35.95 -3.45 -11.11
CA TYR A 11 36.20 -2.61 -9.94
C TYR A 11 35.58 -1.20 -10.09
N ALA A 12 35.65 -0.58 -11.28
CA ALA A 12 34.98 0.69 -11.54
C ALA A 12 33.45 0.60 -11.45
N LYS A 13 32.85 -0.52 -11.90
CA LYS A 13 31.41 -0.80 -11.75
C LYS A 13 31.00 -0.90 -10.28
N LEU A 14 31.82 -1.57 -9.46
CA LEU A 14 31.61 -1.66 -8.03
C LEU A 14 31.62 -0.28 -7.37
N LEU A 15 32.70 0.49 -7.60
CA LEU A 15 32.85 1.84 -7.03
C LEU A 15 31.71 2.78 -7.44
N SER A 16 31.33 2.75 -8.72
CA SER A 16 30.21 3.54 -9.27
C SER A 16 28.82 3.02 -8.88
N SER A 17 28.71 1.94 -8.11
CA SER A 17 27.44 1.43 -7.58
C SER A 17 27.30 1.66 -6.08
N VAL A 18 28.40 1.59 -5.32
CA VAL A 18 28.40 1.78 -3.86
C VAL A 18 28.37 3.24 -3.42
N ASN A 19 28.92 4.16 -4.21
CA ASN A 19 28.99 5.59 -3.85
C ASN A 19 28.57 6.50 -5.01
N ILE A 20 27.26 6.70 -5.18
CA ILE A 20 26.70 7.58 -6.20
C ILE A 20 26.04 8.85 -5.65
N ALA A 21 26.08 9.06 -4.34
CA ALA A 21 25.46 10.23 -3.72
C ALA A 21 26.01 11.51 -4.36
N ASN A 22 25.12 12.38 -4.84
CA ASN A 22 25.45 13.67 -5.46
C ASN A 22 26.23 13.61 -6.79
N THR A 23 26.34 12.43 -7.43
CA THR A 23 27.07 12.28 -8.70
C THR A 23 26.16 12.35 -9.94
N GLY A 24 24.84 12.13 -9.78
CA GLY A 24 23.90 12.01 -10.90
C GLY A 24 24.06 10.74 -11.74
N LEU A 25 25.00 9.85 -11.37
CA LEU A 25 25.27 8.61 -12.09
C LEU A 25 24.23 7.54 -11.77
N LYS A 26 23.95 6.69 -12.76
CA LYS A 26 23.14 5.49 -12.59
C LYS A 26 24.03 4.35 -12.09
N ARG A 27 23.57 3.65 -11.04
CA ARG A 27 24.24 2.43 -10.56
C ARG A 27 24.24 1.36 -11.66
N GLN A 28 25.41 0.78 -11.91
CA GLN A 28 25.60 -0.20 -12.98
C GLN A 28 25.31 -1.63 -12.51
N LEU A 29 25.48 -1.90 -11.21
CA LEU A 29 25.24 -3.20 -10.59
C LEU A 29 23.97 -3.17 -9.74
N SER A 30 23.29 -4.30 -9.61
CA SER A 30 22.22 -4.50 -8.63
C SER A 30 22.79 -4.58 -7.20
N PRO A 31 21.97 -4.42 -6.14
CA PRO A 31 22.43 -4.60 -4.77
C PRO A 31 23.06 -5.99 -4.53
N SER A 32 22.48 -7.05 -5.10
CA SER A 32 22.99 -8.42 -4.97
C SER A 32 24.33 -8.60 -5.66
N GLN A 33 24.50 -8.06 -6.87
CA GLN A 33 25.79 -8.08 -7.57
C GLN A 33 26.86 -7.33 -6.79
N VAL A 34 26.53 -6.16 -6.21
CA VAL A 34 27.46 -5.44 -5.33
C VAL A 34 27.86 -6.30 -4.13
N ALA A 35 26.93 -7.02 -3.52
CA ALA A 35 27.25 -7.91 -2.41
C ALA A 35 28.23 -9.03 -2.80
N GLU A 36 28.03 -9.65 -3.97
CA GLU A 36 28.94 -10.68 -4.51
C GLU A 36 30.34 -10.14 -4.75
N TYR A 37 30.46 -8.95 -5.36
CA TYR A 37 31.76 -8.32 -5.58
C TYR A 37 32.46 -7.92 -4.28
N ILE A 38 31.71 -7.46 -3.28
CA ILE A 38 32.24 -7.15 -1.96
C ILE A 38 32.78 -8.43 -1.29
N GLU A 39 32.03 -9.53 -1.32
CA GLU A 39 32.49 -10.79 -0.72
C GLU A 39 33.73 -11.33 -1.42
N ARG A 40 33.76 -11.30 -2.76
CA ARG A 40 34.94 -11.67 -3.54
C ARG A 40 36.16 -10.82 -3.19
N LEU A 41 36.00 -9.51 -3.00
CA LEU A 41 37.10 -8.63 -2.60
C LEU A 41 37.60 -8.97 -1.17
N ILE A 42 36.68 -9.32 -0.26
CA ILE A 42 37.04 -9.78 1.09
C ILE A 42 37.81 -11.10 1.03
N GLU A 43 37.41 -12.04 0.16
CA GLU A 43 38.10 -13.33 -0.03
C GLU A 43 39.50 -13.16 -0.63
N GLU A 44 39.67 -12.23 -1.58
CA GLU A 44 40.93 -12.02 -2.29
C GLU A 44 41.94 -11.18 -1.47
N GLU A 45 41.48 -10.13 -0.78
CA GLU A 45 42.34 -9.11 -0.16
C GLU A 45 42.20 -9.03 1.37
N GLY A 46 41.20 -9.70 1.94
CA GLY A 46 40.85 -9.62 3.35
C GLY A 46 39.92 -8.46 3.70
N PHE A 47 39.27 -8.57 4.85
CA PHE A 47 38.25 -7.64 5.30
C PHE A 47 38.79 -6.22 5.58
N GLU A 48 39.92 -6.12 6.27
CA GLU A 48 40.53 -4.81 6.61
C GLU A 48 40.99 -4.05 5.36
N THR A 49 41.58 -4.74 4.39
CA THR A 49 41.97 -4.15 3.11
C THR A 49 40.73 -3.66 2.35
N THR A 50 39.67 -4.49 2.30
CA THR A 50 38.40 -4.11 1.65
C THR A 50 37.80 -2.82 2.23
N LEU A 51 37.88 -2.62 3.55
CA LEU A 51 37.43 -1.39 4.21
C LEU A 51 38.21 -0.16 3.77
N MET A 52 39.50 -0.28 3.46
CA MET A 52 40.33 0.82 2.97
C MET A 52 40.04 1.14 1.50
N LEU A 53 39.65 0.12 0.73
CA LEU A 53 39.48 0.19 -0.72
C LEU A 53 38.10 0.68 -1.15
N LEU A 54 37.07 0.45 -0.35
CA LEU A 54 35.70 0.85 -0.67
C LEU A 54 35.32 2.13 0.06
N PRO A 55 34.76 3.14 -0.63
CA PRO A 55 34.37 4.41 -0.02
C PRO A 55 33.02 4.30 0.73
N ILE A 56 32.84 3.26 1.54
CA ILE A 56 31.64 2.98 2.32
C ILE A 56 32.01 2.46 3.72
N GLY A 57 31.16 2.75 4.70
CA GLY A 57 31.43 2.34 6.08
C GLY A 57 31.29 0.83 6.31
N LYS A 58 31.97 0.32 7.34
CA LYS A 58 31.90 -1.08 7.79
C LYS A 58 30.48 -1.63 7.89
N LYS A 59 29.55 -0.83 8.42
CA LYS A 59 28.14 -1.21 8.51
C LYS A 59 27.53 -1.50 7.14
N ILE A 60 27.79 -0.66 6.15
CA ILE A 60 27.23 -0.81 4.79
C ILE A 60 27.77 -2.08 4.14
N ILE A 61 29.05 -2.39 4.33
CA ILE A 61 29.62 -3.68 3.89
C ILE A 61 28.87 -4.85 4.53
N SER A 62 28.67 -4.83 5.85
CA SER A 62 27.88 -5.86 6.53
C SER A 62 26.43 -5.95 6.01
N ASP A 63 25.81 -4.81 5.73
CA ASP A 63 24.45 -4.72 5.17
C ASP A 63 24.39 -5.37 3.76
N PHE A 64 25.42 -5.20 2.91
CA PHE A 64 25.50 -5.91 1.62
C PHE A 64 25.67 -7.40 1.80
N ARG A 65 26.55 -7.83 2.71
CA ARG A 65 26.77 -9.27 2.99
C ARG A 65 25.52 -9.98 3.46
N ILE A 66 24.61 -9.27 4.15
CA ILE A 66 23.28 -9.80 4.51
C ILE A 66 22.50 -10.26 3.27
N LEU A 67 22.62 -9.59 2.13
CA LEU A 67 21.89 -9.97 0.91
C LEU A 67 22.31 -11.36 0.40
N LEU A 68 23.55 -11.78 0.62
CA LEU A 68 24.03 -13.11 0.23
C LEU A 68 23.39 -14.24 1.06
N THR A 69 22.69 -13.90 2.14
CA THR A 69 21.94 -14.88 2.95
C THR A 69 20.52 -15.13 2.43
N PHE A 70 20.09 -14.40 1.40
CA PHE A 70 18.77 -14.55 0.80
C PHE A 70 18.79 -15.62 -0.30
N PRO A 71 17.75 -16.46 -0.41
CA PRO A 71 17.61 -17.40 -1.50
C PRO A 71 17.62 -16.71 -2.88
N GLU A 72 18.16 -17.39 -3.88
CA GLU A 72 18.25 -16.88 -5.26
C GLU A 72 16.88 -16.46 -5.82
N SER A 73 15.81 -17.16 -5.41
CA SER A 73 14.43 -16.91 -5.83
C SER A 73 13.91 -15.51 -5.50
N VAL A 74 14.54 -14.77 -4.59
CA VAL A 74 14.13 -13.40 -4.20
C VAL A 74 15.19 -12.34 -4.51
N GLN A 75 16.36 -12.72 -5.01
CA GLN A 75 17.44 -11.76 -5.33
C GLN A 75 17.01 -10.74 -6.39
N ASN A 76 16.20 -11.16 -7.37
CA ASN A 76 15.65 -10.29 -8.41
C ASN A 76 14.62 -9.27 -7.89
N LEU A 77 14.05 -9.48 -6.70
CA LEU A 77 13.14 -8.53 -6.07
C LEU A 77 13.91 -7.37 -5.40
N ILE A 78 15.22 -7.51 -5.19
CA ILE A 78 16.02 -6.55 -4.44
C ILE A 78 16.52 -5.44 -5.37
N ILE A 79 16.04 -4.21 -5.12
CA ILE A 79 16.34 -3.04 -5.94
C ILE A 79 17.04 -1.94 -5.13
N TRP A 80 17.62 -0.99 -5.86
CA TRP A 80 18.09 0.25 -5.26
C TRP A 80 16.93 1.20 -4.95
N GLY A 81 17.08 1.95 -3.86
CA GLY A 81 16.12 2.99 -3.48
C GLY A 81 14.93 2.43 -2.70
N ALA A 82 13.79 3.12 -2.80
CA ALA A 82 12.56 2.73 -2.11
C ALA A 82 11.90 1.52 -2.78
N SER A 83 11.27 0.66 -1.97
CA SER A 83 10.41 -0.42 -2.45
C SER A 83 9.28 0.13 -3.31
N LYS A 84 8.99 -0.54 -4.43
CA LYS A 84 7.94 -0.16 -5.38
C LYS A 84 7.60 -1.32 -6.30
N ASP A 85 6.37 -1.35 -6.82
CA ASP A 85 5.93 -2.25 -7.89
C ASP A 85 6.29 -3.74 -7.66
N GLY A 86 6.12 -4.24 -6.42
CA GLY A 86 6.45 -5.61 -6.06
C GLY A 86 7.96 -5.89 -5.88
N ALA A 87 8.81 -4.87 -5.90
CA ALA A 87 10.22 -4.95 -5.58
C ALA A 87 10.54 -4.31 -4.21
N LEU A 88 11.58 -4.81 -3.57
CA LEU A 88 12.03 -4.40 -2.25
C LEU A 88 13.31 -3.59 -2.32
N GLY A 89 13.32 -2.44 -1.67
CA GLY A 89 14.53 -1.65 -1.52
C GLY A 89 15.58 -2.37 -0.69
N PHE A 90 16.85 -2.22 -1.04
CA PHE A 90 18.01 -2.74 -0.31
C PHE A 90 17.88 -2.63 1.22
N SER A 91 17.55 -1.44 1.73
CA SER A 91 17.45 -1.19 3.17
C SER A 91 16.34 -2.01 3.85
N VAL A 92 15.29 -2.38 3.12
CA VAL A 92 14.24 -3.27 3.62
C VAL A 92 14.76 -4.69 3.80
N CYS A 93 15.48 -5.22 2.80
CA CYS A 93 16.09 -6.54 2.88
C CYS A 93 17.08 -6.67 4.04
N VAL A 94 17.82 -5.59 4.35
CA VAL A 94 18.69 -5.54 5.54
C VAL A 94 17.91 -5.77 6.85
N PHE A 95 16.65 -5.30 6.95
CA PHE A 95 15.81 -5.57 8.13
C PHE A 95 15.28 -7.00 8.17
N ILE A 96 15.13 -7.66 7.02
CA ILE A 96 14.65 -9.06 6.91
C ILE A 96 15.79 -10.05 7.22
N GLY A 97 17.03 -9.70 6.86
CA GLY A 97 18.23 -10.54 7.03
C GLY A 97 18.40 -11.24 8.38
N PRO A 98 18.13 -10.57 9.52
CA PRO A 98 18.21 -11.17 10.85
C PRO A 98 17.26 -12.34 11.14
N LEU A 99 16.30 -12.67 10.26
CA LEU A 99 15.54 -13.90 10.39
C LEU A 99 16.48 -15.10 10.29
N LYS A 100 16.26 -16.14 11.11
CA LYS A 100 17.21 -17.27 11.21
C LYS A 100 17.16 -18.19 9.99
N LYS A 101 15.95 -18.46 9.49
CA LYS A 101 15.70 -19.44 8.42
C LYS A 101 15.67 -18.75 7.05
N PRO A 102 16.39 -19.27 6.04
CA PRO A 102 16.30 -18.76 4.67
C PRO A 102 14.87 -18.75 4.11
N GLU A 103 14.07 -19.75 4.47
CA GLU A 103 12.67 -19.89 4.04
C GLU A 103 11.81 -18.75 4.59
N ASP A 104 12.06 -18.31 5.83
CA ASP A 104 11.36 -17.18 6.44
C ASP A 104 11.73 -15.85 5.76
N ARG A 105 12.99 -15.70 5.33
CA ARG A 105 13.43 -14.53 4.57
C ARG A 105 12.73 -14.48 3.22
N GLU A 106 12.68 -15.61 2.51
CA GLU A 106 11.98 -15.73 1.23
C GLU A 106 10.49 -15.42 1.36
N LEU A 107 9.82 -16.03 2.36
CA LEU A 107 8.40 -15.81 2.61
C LEU A 107 8.12 -14.32 2.91
N LEU A 108 8.88 -13.72 3.82
CA LEU A 108 8.67 -12.31 4.17
C LEU A 108 8.98 -11.39 2.98
N CYS A 109 9.95 -11.70 2.14
CA CYS A 109 10.21 -10.94 0.92
C CYS A 109 9.02 -10.95 -0.04
N LYS A 110 8.45 -12.13 -0.31
CA LYS A 110 7.28 -12.27 -1.20
C LYS A 110 6.07 -11.55 -0.63
N GLU A 111 5.77 -11.77 0.66
CA GLU A 111 4.67 -11.11 1.35
C GLU A 111 4.83 -9.59 1.42
N ALA A 112 6.05 -9.11 1.64
CA ALA A 112 6.37 -7.68 1.63
C ALA A 112 6.11 -7.04 0.27
N ALA A 113 6.49 -7.72 -0.81
CA ALA A 113 6.23 -7.30 -2.18
C ALA A 113 4.73 -7.30 -2.51
N GLU A 114 4.04 -8.42 -2.25
CA GLU A 114 2.64 -8.63 -2.60
C GLU A 114 1.69 -7.72 -1.80
N LYS A 115 1.90 -7.59 -0.48
CA LYS A 115 1.04 -6.80 0.41
C LYS A 115 1.51 -5.36 0.58
N SER A 116 2.59 -4.97 -0.11
CA SER A 116 3.23 -3.66 0.02
C SER A 116 3.46 -3.29 1.49
N LEU A 117 4.18 -4.16 2.21
CA LEU A 117 4.48 -3.93 3.64
C LEU A 117 5.40 -2.72 3.80
N SER A 118 5.13 -1.87 4.79
CA SER A 118 5.99 -0.74 5.13
C SER A 118 7.27 -1.20 5.83
N VAL A 119 8.27 -0.30 5.88
CA VAL A 119 9.52 -0.56 6.60
C VAL A 119 9.25 -0.83 8.08
N GLU A 120 8.29 -0.11 8.67
CA GLU A 120 7.89 -0.22 10.06
C GLU A 120 7.22 -1.57 10.34
N GLU A 121 6.30 -2.01 9.47
CA GLU A 121 5.66 -3.32 9.58
C GLU A 121 6.68 -4.44 9.49
N ILE A 122 7.65 -4.36 8.57
CA ILE A 122 8.70 -5.36 8.41
C ILE A 122 9.58 -5.45 9.65
N LYS A 123 10.00 -4.30 10.22
CA LYS A 123 10.76 -4.27 11.47
C LYS A 123 9.99 -4.89 12.63
N GLU A 124 8.69 -4.62 12.71
CA GLU A 124 7.83 -5.17 13.74
C GLU A 124 7.70 -6.70 13.59
N ILE A 125 7.43 -7.19 12.37
CA ILE A 125 7.35 -8.62 12.06
C ILE A 125 8.64 -9.33 12.48
N VAL A 126 9.79 -8.86 12.00
CA VAL A 126 11.10 -9.48 12.29
C VAL A 126 11.39 -9.43 13.79
N GLY A 127 11.06 -8.31 14.45
CA GLY A 127 11.21 -8.14 15.89
C GLY A 127 10.38 -9.13 16.70
N LEU A 128 9.13 -9.37 16.32
CA LEU A 128 8.23 -10.31 16.98
C LEU A 128 8.65 -11.76 16.76
N VAL A 129 8.98 -12.14 15.52
CA VAL A 129 9.42 -13.51 15.19
C VAL A 129 10.70 -13.86 15.95
N ASN A 130 11.69 -12.97 15.96
CA ASN A 130 12.97 -13.25 16.62
C ASN A 130 12.90 -13.24 18.15
N LYS A 131 12.00 -12.44 18.76
CA LYS A 131 11.90 -12.32 20.24
C LYS A 131 10.92 -13.30 20.87
N GLN A 132 9.83 -13.62 20.17
CA GLN A 132 8.70 -14.36 20.74
C GLN A 132 8.53 -15.76 20.13
N ASP A 133 9.43 -16.18 19.23
CA ASP A 133 9.37 -17.46 18.51
C ASP A 133 8.00 -17.73 17.87
N LYS A 134 7.37 -16.65 17.38
CA LYS A 134 6.07 -16.70 16.74
C LYS A 134 6.18 -17.16 15.29
N SER A 135 5.13 -17.81 14.81
CA SER A 135 4.94 -18.10 13.40
C SER A 135 5.01 -16.81 12.57
N LEU A 136 5.81 -16.83 11.51
CA LEU A 136 5.96 -15.70 10.60
C LEU A 136 4.62 -15.35 9.94
N ILE A 137 3.87 -16.35 9.48
CA ILE A 137 2.58 -16.17 8.79
C ILE A 137 1.57 -15.50 9.73
N ASP A 138 1.43 -16.02 10.94
CA ASP A 138 0.48 -15.47 11.92
C ASP A 138 0.84 -14.03 12.29
N THR A 139 2.14 -13.72 12.35
CA THR A 139 2.64 -12.38 12.64
C THR A 139 2.33 -11.41 11.50
N ILE A 140 2.56 -11.81 10.25
CA ILE A 140 2.20 -11.03 9.06
C ILE A 140 0.70 -10.76 9.03
N GLU A 141 -0.13 -11.78 9.26
CA GLU A 141 -1.59 -11.61 9.30
C GLU A 141 -2.04 -10.67 10.39
N THR A 142 -1.47 -10.78 11.59
CA THR A 142 -1.84 -9.94 12.74
C THR A 142 -1.56 -8.46 12.45
N ILE A 143 -0.39 -8.16 11.90
CA ILE A 143 0.02 -6.79 11.58
C ILE A 143 -0.76 -6.25 10.38
N THR A 144 -1.00 -7.05 9.35
CA THR A 144 -1.75 -6.58 8.18
C THR A 144 -3.24 -6.39 8.45
N LYS A 145 -3.84 -7.17 9.36
CA LYS A 145 -5.24 -7.00 9.80
C LYS A 145 -5.45 -5.74 10.64
N SER A 146 -4.42 -5.22 11.29
CA SER A 146 -4.52 -3.99 12.09
C SER A 146 -4.43 -2.70 11.25
N ARG A 147 -4.17 -2.82 9.93
CA ARG A 147 -4.11 -1.66 9.03
C ARG A 147 -5.42 -0.85 9.06
N PRO A 148 -5.36 0.47 9.27
CA PRO A 148 -6.55 1.31 9.20
C PRO A 148 -7.09 1.29 7.76
N LYS A 149 -8.39 1.03 7.62
CA LYS A 149 -9.08 1.16 6.34
C LYS A 149 -9.59 2.58 6.19
N ILE A 150 -9.06 3.32 5.21
CA ILE A 150 -9.57 4.65 4.88
C ILE A 150 -10.82 4.50 4.03
N THR A 151 -11.98 4.80 4.60
CA THR A 151 -13.26 4.83 3.89
C THR A 151 -13.63 6.27 3.58
N HIS A 152 -13.92 6.55 2.31
CA HIS A 152 -14.44 7.85 1.86
C HIS A 152 -15.95 7.76 1.71
N SER A 153 -16.66 8.52 2.54
CA SER A 153 -18.12 8.72 2.44
C SER A 153 -18.42 10.11 1.87
N TYR A 154 -19.44 10.18 1.03
CA TYR A 154 -19.99 11.39 0.44
C TYR A 154 -21.32 11.69 1.12
N MET A 155 -21.44 12.86 1.75
CA MET A 155 -22.72 13.32 2.26
C MET A 155 -23.43 14.17 1.21
N VAL A 156 -24.61 13.71 0.80
CA VAL A 156 -25.50 14.45 -0.10
C VAL A 156 -26.64 15.03 0.72
N VAL A 157 -26.76 16.35 0.69
CA VAL A 157 -27.86 17.08 1.34
C VAL A 157 -28.81 17.56 0.26
N ILE A 158 -30.06 17.13 0.34
CA ILE A 158 -31.12 17.47 -0.60
C ILE A 158 -32.19 18.23 0.17
N SER A 159 -32.43 19.49 -0.20
CA SER A 159 -33.55 20.24 0.36
C SER A 159 -34.83 19.89 -0.36
N PHE A 160 -35.94 19.84 0.37
CA PHE A 160 -37.27 19.62 -0.21
C PHE A 160 -38.29 20.61 0.34
N LEU A 161 -39.32 20.88 -0.46
CA LEU A 161 -40.48 21.67 -0.05
C LEU A 161 -41.34 20.87 0.94
N ARG A 162 -41.95 21.54 1.92
CA ARG A 162 -42.81 20.89 2.94
C ARG A 162 -43.90 20.01 2.35
N ASP A 163 -44.49 20.41 1.23
CA ASP A 163 -45.54 19.64 0.58
C ASP A 163 -45.03 18.27 0.09
N ILE A 164 -43.78 18.20 -0.38
CA ILE A 164 -43.13 16.95 -0.77
C ILE A 164 -42.85 16.08 0.45
N GLN A 165 -42.49 16.67 1.59
CA GLN A 165 -42.31 15.93 2.84
C GLN A 165 -43.60 15.22 3.27
N THR A 166 -44.72 15.96 3.23
CA THR A 166 -46.04 15.43 3.57
C THR A 166 -46.39 14.30 2.63
N LYS A 167 -46.12 14.46 1.33
CA LYS A 167 -46.34 13.43 0.32
C LYS A 167 -45.49 12.17 0.56
N ILE A 168 -44.20 12.31 0.88
CA ILE A 168 -43.34 11.17 1.26
C ILE A 168 -43.94 10.44 2.47
N LYS A 169 -44.38 11.18 3.48
CA LYS A 169 -44.95 10.61 4.71
C LYS A 169 -46.24 9.82 4.45
N GLU A 170 -47.13 10.35 3.62
CA GLU A 170 -48.37 9.68 3.22
C GLU A 170 -48.09 8.42 2.39
N LEU A 171 -47.20 8.52 1.40
CA LEU A 171 -46.84 7.38 0.56
C LEU A 171 -46.15 6.27 1.37
N ALA A 172 -45.21 6.63 2.25
CA ALA A 172 -44.54 5.70 3.16
C ALA A 172 -45.57 4.93 4.01
N LYS A 173 -46.54 5.65 4.60
CA LYS A 173 -47.63 5.06 5.40
C LYS A 173 -48.49 4.10 4.56
N ASN A 174 -48.86 4.48 3.34
CA ASN A 174 -49.65 3.63 2.43
C ASN A 174 -48.92 2.34 2.05
N THR A 175 -47.59 2.38 2.01
CA THR A 175 -46.73 1.21 1.74
C THR A 175 -46.23 0.50 3.00
N ASN A 176 -46.74 0.87 4.19
CA ASN A 176 -46.36 0.31 5.48
C ASN A 176 -44.83 0.25 5.74
N GLN A 177 -44.13 1.33 5.40
CA GLN A 177 -42.69 1.49 5.63
C GLN A 177 -42.38 2.84 6.28
N SER A 178 -41.16 2.98 6.83
CA SER A 178 -40.70 4.27 7.36
C SER A 178 -40.45 5.27 6.23
N MET A 179 -40.33 6.57 6.56
CA MET A 179 -39.98 7.58 5.56
C MET A 179 -38.57 7.35 5.00
N GLU A 180 -37.66 6.90 5.86
CA GLU A 180 -36.29 6.55 5.54
C GLU A 180 -36.25 5.40 4.53
N ASP A 181 -36.94 4.29 4.83
CA ASP A 181 -37.02 3.13 3.93
C ASP A 181 -37.67 3.48 2.60
N PHE A 182 -38.72 4.33 2.63
CA PHE A 182 -39.36 4.81 1.42
C PHE A 182 -38.37 5.59 0.53
N VAL A 183 -37.56 6.47 1.12
CA VAL A 183 -36.53 7.22 0.39
C VAL A 183 -35.45 6.29 -0.13
N ILE A 184 -34.94 5.36 0.68
CA ILE A 184 -33.93 4.37 0.26
C ILE A 184 -34.44 3.57 -0.95
N MET A 185 -35.66 3.05 -0.86
CA MET A 185 -36.27 2.29 -1.95
C MET A 185 -36.41 3.11 -3.24
N ASN A 186 -36.80 4.38 -3.14
CA ASN A 186 -36.96 5.24 -4.33
C ASN A 186 -35.62 5.74 -4.88
N MET A 187 -34.61 5.97 -4.02
CA MET A 187 -33.24 6.22 -4.45
C MET A 187 -32.68 5.03 -5.23
N ASP A 188 -32.93 3.80 -4.76
CA ASP A 188 -32.55 2.59 -5.48
C ASP A 188 -33.29 2.48 -6.82
N LYS A 189 -34.63 2.57 -6.82
CA LYS A 189 -35.44 2.44 -8.04
C LYS A 189 -35.14 3.50 -9.10
N LYS A 190 -34.99 4.76 -8.71
CA LYS A 190 -34.93 5.89 -9.66
C LYS A 190 -33.53 6.36 -9.95
N PHE A 191 -32.64 6.29 -8.96
CA PHE A 191 -31.26 6.71 -9.10
C PHE A 191 -30.29 5.52 -9.21
N GLN A 192 -30.76 4.27 -9.09
CA GLN A 192 -29.94 3.05 -9.15
C GLN A 192 -28.82 3.09 -8.09
N ILE A 193 -29.21 3.54 -6.89
CA ILE A 193 -28.31 3.66 -5.73
C ILE A 193 -28.76 2.65 -4.67
N SER A 194 -28.29 1.42 -4.81
CA SER A 194 -28.53 0.36 -3.83
C SER A 194 -27.61 0.48 -2.63
N GLY A 195 -28.07 0.01 -1.47
CA GLY A 195 -27.24 -0.09 -0.26
C GLY A 195 -26.98 1.23 0.48
N ILE A 196 -27.82 2.24 0.32
CA ILE A 196 -27.84 3.39 1.24
C ILE A 196 -28.37 2.89 2.59
N THR A 197 -27.57 3.01 3.64
CA THR A 197 -27.96 2.60 5.00
C THR A 197 -28.30 3.77 5.91
N THR A 198 -27.88 4.98 5.55
CA THR A 198 -28.03 6.17 6.39
C THR A 198 -28.84 7.22 5.64
N VAL A 199 -30.08 7.40 6.08
CA VAL A 199 -30.96 8.51 5.68
C VAL A 199 -31.40 9.24 6.93
N ALA A 200 -31.22 10.55 6.95
CA ALA A 200 -31.68 11.39 8.05
C ALA A 200 -32.51 12.56 7.54
N PHE A 201 -33.62 12.82 8.20
CA PHE A 201 -34.43 14.02 7.97
C PHE A 201 -34.08 15.08 9.02
N LYS A 202 -33.66 16.27 8.57
CA LYS A 202 -33.38 17.40 9.47
C LYS A 202 -34.02 18.66 8.92
N GLY A 203 -35.17 19.02 9.50
CA GLY A 203 -36.00 20.10 8.99
C GLY A 203 -36.47 19.80 7.58
N GLU A 204 -36.13 20.69 6.64
CA GLU A 204 -36.49 20.61 5.22
C GLU A 204 -35.41 19.93 4.37
N ASN A 205 -34.53 19.12 4.99
CA ASN A 205 -33.42 18.45 4.31
C ASN A 205 -33.43 16.94 4.53
N ILE A 206 -33.11 16.20 3.47
CA ILE A 206 -32.71 14.79 3.50
C ILE A 206 -31.18 14.77 3.43
N ILE A 207 -30.56 14.05 4.35
CA ILE A 207 -29.13 13.78 4.35
C ILE A 207 -28.95 12.30 4.02
N LEU A 208 -28.19 12.04 2.97
CA LEU A 208 -27.85 10.71 2.50
C LEU A 208 -26.34 10.52 2.60
N GLU A 209 -25.91 9.43 3.23
CA GLU A 209 -24.52 9.00 3.17
C GLU A 209 -24.35 8.01 2.00
N MET A 210 -23.36 8.27 1.15
CA MET A 210 -23.08 7.50 -0.04
C MET A 210 -21.60 7.12 -0.12
N ASN A 211 -21.28 5.96 -0.67
CA ASN A 211 -19.93 5.66 -1.15
C ASN A 211 -19.68 6.34 -2.51
N LYS A 212 -18.44 6.26 -3.00
CA LYS A 212 -18.06 6.89 -4.29
C LYS A 212 -18.92 6.44 -5.47
N GLN A 213 -19.18 5.14 -5.60
CA GLN A 213 -19.95 4.60 -6.71
C GLN A 213 -21.40 5.08 -6.68
N GLN A 214 -22.00 5.06 -5.49
CA GLN A 214 -23.35 5.58 -5.23
C GLN A 214 -23.46 7.07 -5.60
N TYR A 215 -22.47 7.88 -5.21
CA TYR A 215 -22.44 9.31 -5.52
C TYR A 215 -22.28 9.60 -7.02
N GLU A 216 -21.44 8.85 -7.74
CA GLU A 216 -21.32 9.02 -9.20
C GLU A 216 -22.60 8.59 -9.93
N ASN A 217 -23.25 7.50 -9.50
CA ASN A 217 -24.57 7.10 -10.04
C ASN A 217 -25.62 8.20 -9.82
N TYR A 218 -25.67 8.75 -8.61
CA TYR A 218 -26.54 9.87 -8.26
C TYR A 218 -26.35 11.06 -9.21
N LYS A 219 -25.09 11.50 -9.40
CA LYS A 219 -24.77 12.61 -10.31
C LYS A 219 -25.13 12.31 -11.76
N SER A 220 -24.86 11.10 -12.25
CA SER A 220 -25.22 10.68 -13.60
C SER A 220 -26.72 10.80 -13.82
N LYS A 221 -27.51 10.28 -12.87
CA LYS A 221 -28.98 10.27 -12.96
C LYS A 221 -29.59 11.65 -12.86
N ILE A 222 -29.05 12.55 -12.04
CA ILE A 222 -29.45 13.95 -12.03
C ILE A 222 -29.26 14.58 -13.41
N LYS A 223 -28.09 14.36 -14.02
CA LYS A 223 -27.76 14.91 -15.33
C LYS A 223 -28.63 14.31 -16.44
N GLU A 224 -28.80 12.99 -16.45
CA GLU A 224 -29.63 12.27 -17.42
C GLU A 224 -31.09 12.73 -17.41
N ASN A 225 -31.64 12.98 -16.22
CA ASN A 225 -33.03 13.41 -16.05
C ASN A 225 -33.18 14.95 -16.04
N ASN A 226 -32.10 15.70 -16.28
CA ASN A 226 -32.06 17.16 -16.23
C ASN A 226 -32.73 17.74 -14.96
N LEU A 227 -32.42 17.14 -13.80
CA LEU A 227 -33.05 17.50 -12.54
C LEU A 227 -32.35 18.72 -11.93
N GLU A 228 -33.10 19.80 -11.76
CA GLU A 228 -32.70 20.90 -10.89
C GLU A 228 -32.83 20.52 -9.41
N PHE A 229 -32.12 21.23 -8.54
CA PHE A 229 -32.03 20.91 -7.11
C PHE A 229 -33.39 20.71 -6.42
N ASN A 230 -34.35 21.60 -6.68
CA ASN A 230 -35.73 21.53 -6.17
C ASN A 230 -36.58 20.41 -6.80
N LYS A 231 -36.16 19.86 -7.94
CA LYS A 231 -36.86 18.79 -8.66
C LYS A 231 -36.40 17.39 -8.28
N ILE A 232 -35.26 17.26 -7.60
CA ILE A 232 -34.73 15.96 -7.17
C ILE A 232 -35.72 15.25 -6.24
N THR A 233 -36.31 15.96 -5.28
CA THR A 233 -37.27 15.37 -4.33
C THR A 233 -38.65 15.16 -4.91
N GLU A 234 -39.07 16.01 -5.86
CA GLU A 234 -40.28 15.75 -6.65
C GLU A 234 -40.13 14.46 -7.47
N PHE A 235 -38.96 14.28 -8.09
CA PHE A 235 -38.63 13.09 -8.82
C PHE A 235 -38.55 11.85 -7.93
N LEU A 236 -38.28 11.97 -6.63
CA LEU A 236 -38.34 10.81 -5.71
C LEU A 236 -39.77 10.31 -5.48
N VAL A 237 -40.77 11.19 -5.55
CA VAL A 237 -42.18 10.88 -5.24
C VAL A 237 -43.11 10.87 -6.45
N SER A 238 -42.56 11.02 -7.66
CA SER A 238 -43.29 10.86 -8.92
C SER A 238 -43.63 9.41 -9.25
#